data_AF-A0A2K8SEU2-F1
#
_entry.id   AF-A0A2K8SEU2-F1
#
_cell.length_a   1.000
_cell.length_b   1.000
_cell.length_c   1.000
_cell.angle_alpha   90.00
_cell.angle_beta   90.00
_cell.angle_gamma   90.00
#
_symmetry.space_group_name_H-M   'P 1'
#
loop_
_entity.id
_entity.type
_entity.pdbx_description
1 polymer ?
#
loop_
_entity_poly.entity_id
_entity_poly.type
_entity_poly.pdbx_seq_one_letter_code
_entity_poly.pdbx_strand_id
1 'polypeptide(L)'
;MKKMLSFLGVTTLSVGAITPVINYNVSSTNNIINVTESYTYSITNEDMQNLNFVTENGIEKAILSPTDLKKNFEKCVNNLLAAVDINLTNDYKIEKITTDFIEKDAWQNNDVDLFNKKFKEAKKKSTSLNIKDHWIEIERYKDPNSGISYFVNALAKIDDDNVRLYGSNSYKPIKDLNELQVEFKNTFNLEMKMEISIEGADKEDWGFELPQNIDFQSKEQIINWLMNEKDKVKEHIYKIEDAKLNDIDRPENLYKAIFSNDTYSVGEKIITNDNAPIKDEYFYIGITSKNEAKGEYKMLVKNTKGTTNKIK
;
A
#
# COMPACT_ATOMS: atom_id res chain seq x y z
N MET A 1 40.67 21.85 17.44
CA MET A 1 41.25 20.61 16.87
C MET A 1 41.55 19.62 18.00
N LYS A 2 41.21 18.34 17.79
CA LYS A 2 41.40 17.14 18.63
C LYS A 2 40.32 16.92 19.70
N LYS A 3 39.26 16.15 19.40
CA LYS A 3 39.13 14.66 19.32
C LYS A 3 39.07 14.06 20.75
N MET A 4 37.94 13.51 21.23
CA MET A 4 37.21 12.27 20.83
C MET A 4 37.73 11.04 21.59
N LEU A 5 36.78 10.25 22.12
CA LEU A 5 36.88 8.90 22.73
C LEU A 5 37.47 8.89 24.16
N SER A 6 36.98 8.08 25.12
CA SER A 6 36.44 6.73 24.98
C SER A 6 35.79 6.24 26.29
N PHE A 7 34.70 5.48 26.13
CA PHE A 7 34.24 4.33 26.93
C PHE A 7 33.69 4.57 28.34
N LEU A 8 32.37 4.43 28.58
CA LEU A 8 31.57 3.19 28.53
C LEU A 8 32.21 2.05 29.35
N GLY A 9 31.87 2.04 30.64
CA GLY A 9 32.21 0.97 31.57
C GLY A 9 31.04 0.68 32.49
N VAL A 10 30.19 -0.26 32.06
CA VAL A 10 29.48 -1.24 32.90
C VAL A 10 28.50 -0.69 33.95
N THR A 11 27.21 -0.80 33.66
CA THR A 11 26.25 -1.53 34.52
C THR A 11 24.98 -1.81 33.73
N THR A 12 25.06 -2.81 32.85
CA THR A 12 23.94 -3.70 32.61
C THR A 12 23.67 -4.48 33.90
N LEU A 13 22.42 -4.50 34.38
CA LEU A 13 21.73 -5.68 34.91
C LEU A 13 20.36 -5.28 35.47
N SER A 14 19.37 -5.22 34.58
CA SER A 14 17.98 -5.50 34.95
C SER A 14 17.27 -6.01 33.69
N VAL A 15 17.37 -7.32 33.56
CA VAL A 15 16.51 -8.27 32.86
C VAL A 15 15.20 -7.65 32.35
N GLY A 16 15.16 -7.41 31.04
CA GLY A 16 13.95 -7.19 30.26
C GLY A 16 14.27 -7.70 28.87
N ALA A 17 13.48 -8.67 28.40
CA ALA A 17 13.69 -9.40 27.15
C ALA A 17 14.19 -8.49 26.02
N ILE A 18 15.40 -8.76 25.54
CA ILE A 18 15.82 -8.28 24.22
C ILE A 18 15.03 -9.13 23.23
N THR A 19 13.79 -8.74 22.96
CA THR A 19 13.19 -9.05 21.67
C THR A 19 14.13 -8.41 20.66
N PRO A 20 14.83 -9.17 19.80
CA PRO A 20 15.54 -8.52 18.73
C PRO A 20 14.48 -7.85 17.88
N VAL A 21 14.43 -6.51 17.91
CA VAL A 21 13.79 -5.75 16.85
C VAL A 21 14.69 -5.95 15.64
N ILE A 22 14.46 -7.06 14.95
CA ILE A 22 14.99 -7.27 13.63
C ILE A 22 14.18 -6.34 12.75
N ASN A 23 14.64 -5.09 12.63
CA ASN A 23 14.24 -4.20 11.54
C ASN A 23 14.87 -4.75 10.24
N TYR A 24 14.39 -5.91 9.79
CA TYR A 24 14.50 -6.28 8.39
C TYR A 24 13.42 -5.48 7.66
N ASN A 25 13.74 -4.22 7.33
CA ASN A 25 13.35 -3.75 6.01
C ASN A 25 14.31 -4.45 5.04
N VAL A 26 14.08 -5.75 4.79
CA VAL A 26 14.46 -6.31 3.50
C VAL A 26 13.55 -5.57 2.55
N SER A 27 14.05 -4.47 2.00
CA SER A 27 13.50 -3.95 0.76
C SER A 27 13.71 -5.07 -0.25
N SER A 28 12.74 -5.96 -0.35
CA SER A 28 12.63 -6.79 -1.53
C SER A 28 12.60 -5.81 -2.69
N THR A 29 13.46 -6.02 -3.68
CA THR A 29 13.46 -5.32 -4.96
C THR A 29 12.20 -5.71 -5.73
N ASN A 30 11.04 -5.48 -5.12
CA ASN A 30 9.77 -5.61 -5.80
C ASN A 30 9.75 -4.54 -6.88
N ASN A 31 9.15 -4.86 -8.02
CA ASN A 31 8.84 -3.87 -9.03
C ASN A 31 7.79 -2.91 -8.49
N ILE A 32 8.28 -1.84 -7.84
CA ILE A 32 7.48 -0.70 -7.43
C ILE A 32 7.22 0.12 -8.69
N ILE A 33 5.94 0.24 -9.05
CA ILE A 33 5.51 1.09 -10.15
C ILE A 33 4.92 2.37 -9.55
N ASN A 34 5.58 3.50 -9.81
CA ASN A 34 5.08 4.82 -9.44
C ASN A 34 4.37 5.45 -10.64
N VAL A 35 3.12 5.86 -10.44
CA VAL A 35 2.33 6.58 -11.43
C VAL A 35 1.99 7.94 -10.86
N THR A 36 2.32 8.99 -11.60
CA THR A 36 1.97 10.36 -11.25
C THR A 36 0.95 10.89 -12.25
N GLU A 37 -0.20 11.31 -11.74
CA GLU A 37 -1.22 12.02 -12.53
C GLU A 37 -1.35 13.44 -12.01
N SER A 38 -1.43 14.39 -12.93
CA SER A 38 -1.46 15.81 -12.59
C SER A 38 -2.48 16.57 -13.42
N TYR A 39 -3.13 17.55 -12.80
CA TYR A 39 -3.90 18.57 -13.51
C TYR A 39 -3.67 19.94 -12.92
N THR A 40 -3.82 20.96 -13.75
CA THR A 40 -3.70 22.36 -13.34
C THR A 40 -5.07 23.02 -13.45
N TYR A 41 -5.41 23.84 -12.47
CA TYR A 41 -6.51 24.79 -12.52
C TYR A 41 -5.95 26.21 -12.41
N SER A 42 -6.77 27.24 -12.43
CA SER A 42 -6.29 28.61 -12.20
C SER A 42 -7.30 29.35 -11.35
N ILE A 43 -6.85 29.85 -10.21
CA ILE A 43 -7.61 30.85 -9.43
C ILE A 43 -7.27 32.29 -9.86
N THR A 44 -6.35 32.46 -10.82
CA THR A 44 -5.84 33.77 -11.24
C THR A 44 -6.92 34.61 -11.95
N ASN A 45 -7.97 33.97 -12.46
CA ASN A 45 -9.10 34.63 -13.10
C ASN A 45 -10.33 34.73 -12.18
N GLU A 46 -10.26 34.21 -10.96
CA GLU A 46 -11.36 34.26 -9.99
C GLU A 46 -11.43 35.66 -9.36
N ASP A 47 -12.65 36.13 -9.09
CA ASP A 47 -12.89 37.41 -8.44
C ASP A 47 -12.66 37.29 -6.92
N MET A 48 -11.39 37.36 -6.54
CA MET A 48 -10.95 37.19 -5.15
C MET A 48 -11.47 38.33 -4.24
N GLN A 49 -11.70 39.53 -4.77
CA GLN A 49 -12.08 40.70 -3.98
C GLN A 49 -13.54 40.64 -3.51
N ASN A 50 -14.39 39.91 -4.23
CA ASN A 50 -15.82 39.75 -3.93
C ASN A 50 -16.16 38.38 -3.32
N LEU A 51 -15.17 37.67 -2.77
CA LEU A 51 -15.41 36.41 -2.05
C LEU A 51 -16.33 36.62 -0.86
N ASN A 52 -17.42 35.87 -0.82
CA ASN A 52 -18.35 35.88 0.29
C ASN A 52 -17.84 34.97 1.42
N PHE A 53 -17.35 35.58 2.50
CA PHE A 53 -16.90 34.86 3.68
C PHE A 53 -18.06 34.60 4.65
N VAL A 54 -18.28 33.34 4.98
CA VAL A 54 -19.28 32.88 5.95
C VAL A 54 -18.55 32.36 7.20
N THR A 55 -19.00 32.75 8.37
CA THR A 55 -18.43 32.24 9.63
C THR A 55 -18.99 30.87 9.97
N GLU A 56 -18.11 29.88 10.09
CA GLU A 56 -18.43 28.51 10.51
C GLU A 56 -17.44 28.07 11.59
N ASN A 57 -17.95 27.67 12.75
CA ASN A 57 -17.13 27.25 13.90
C ASN A 57 -16.04 28.27 14.31
N GLY A 58 -16.33 29.57 14.14
CA GLY A 58 -15.41 30.66 14.48
C GLY A 58 -14.33 30.95 13.42
N ILE A 59 -14.35 30.25 12.28
CA ILE A 59 -13.46 30.49 11.14
C ILE A 59 -14.29 31.10 10.01
N GLU A 60 -13.78 32.14 9.35
CA GLU A 60 -14.44 32.70 8.18
C GLU A 60 -14.00 31.94 6.93
N LYS A 61 -14.93 31.44 6.14
CA LYS A 61 -14.67 30.56 4.99
C LYS A 61 -15.30 31.09 3.72
N ALA A 62 -14.59 31.00 2.61
CA ALA A 62 -15.11 31.23 1.28
C ALA A 62 -14.86 29.99 0.40
N ILE A 63 -15.80 29.67 -0.49
CA ILE A 63 -15.71 28.51 -1.38
C ILE A 63 -15.54 28.98 -2.82
N LEU A 64 -14.59 28.37 -3.51
CA LEU A 64 -14.37 28.51 -4.95
C LEU A 64 -14.57 27.14 -5.61
N SER A 65 -15.44 27.07 -6.60
CA SER A 65 -15.67 25.85 -7.39
C SER A 65 -15.48 26.15 -8.88
N PRO A 66 -14.23 26.30 -9.37
CA PRO A 66 -13.97 26.51 -10.79
C PRO A 66 -14.58 25.38 -11.62
N THR A 67 -15.20 25.73 -12.76
CA THR A 67 -16.01 24.81 -13.58
C THR A 67 -15.30 23.51 -13.97
N ASP A 68 -14.00 23.57 -14.22
CA ASP A 68 -13.21 22.41 -14.69
C ASP A 68 -12.61 21.58 -13.55
N LEU A 69 -12.72 22.04 -12.30
CA LEU A 69 -11.99 21.49 -11.16
C LEU A 69 -12.40 20.04 -10.85
N LYS A 70 -13.71 19.78 -10.79
CA LYS A 70 -14.27 18.43 -10.60
C LYS A 70 -13.92 17.51 -11.76
N LYS A 71 -14.16 17.97 -12.99
CA LYS A 71 -13.96 17.16 -14.21
C LYS A 71 -12.49 16.73 -14.38
N ASN A 72 -11.55 17.64 -14.13
CA ASN A 72 -10.13 17.35 -14.21
C ASN A 72 -9.68 16.38 -13.11
N PHE A 73 -10.22 16.54 -11.90
CA PHE A 73 -9.98 15.61 -10.80
C PHE A 73 -10.51 14.20 -11.10
N GLU A 74 -11.76 14.10 -11.57
CA GLU A 74 -12.34 12.82 -12.02
C GLU A 74 -11.50 12.15 -13.10
N LYS A 75 -11.00 12.92 -14.07
CA LYS A 75 -10.12 12.39 -15.12
C LYS A 75 -8.83 11.81 -14.54
N CYS A 76 -8.14 12.53 -13.66
CA CYS A 76 -6.91 12.03 -13.03
C CYS A 76 -7.17 10.78 -12.17
N VAL A 77 -8.24 10.76 -11.38
CA VAL A 77 -8.61 9.57 -10.59
C VAL A 77 -8.91 8.36 -11.49
N ASN A 78 -9.63 8.56 -12.60
CA ASN A 78 -9.91 7.49 -13.55
C ASN A 78 -8.65 6.98 -14.25
N ASN A 79 -7.69 7.86 -14.57
CA ASN A 79 -6.40 7.45 -15.12
C ASN A 79 -5.62 6.57 -14.13
N LEU A 80 -5.61 6.92 -12.84
CA LEU A 80 -4.99 6.10 -11.79
C LEU A 80 -5.68 4.75 -11.64
N LEU A 81 -7.02 4.70 -11.64
CA LEU A 81 -7.77 3.44 -11.58
C LEU A 81 -7.45 2.54 -12.78
N ALA A 82 -7.36 3.12 -13.98
CA ALA A 82 -6.97 2.38 -15.19
C ALA A 82 -5.51 1.89 -15.12
N ALA A 83 -4.60 2.65 -14.50
CA ALA A 83 -3.22 2.24 -14.31
C ALA A 83 -3.09 0.99 -13.43
N VAL A 84 -3.96 0.81 -12.43
CA VAL A 84 -4.03 -0.43 -11.63
C VAL A 84 -4.35 -1.64 -12.54
N ASP A 85 -5.34 -1.50 -13.42
CA ASP A 85 -5.73 -2.57 -14.36
C ASP A 85 -4.62 -2.89 -15.37
N ILE A 86 -3.97 -1.87 -15.93
CA ILE A 86 -2.90 -2.05 -16.93
C ILE A 86 -1.69 -2.77 -16.33
N ASN A 87 -1.33 -2.41 -15.10
CA ASN A 87 -0.12 -2.95 -14.44
C ASN A 87 -0.39 -4.24 -13.65
N LEU A 88 -1.65 -4.71 -13.60
CA LEU A 88 -2.06 -5.95 -12.93
C LEU A 88 -1.59 -6.01 -11.47
N THR A 89 -1.69 -4.88 -10.77
CA THR A 89 -1.28 -4.75 -9.37
C THR A 89 -2.50 -4.90 -8.45
N ASN A 90 -2.29 -5.54 -7.30
CA ASN A 90 -3.33 -5.79 -6.30
C ASN A 90 -3.07 -5.06 -4.96
N ASP A 91 -1.87 -4.46 -4.78
CA ASP A 91 -1.61 -3.50 -3.72
C ASP A 91 -1.24 -2.14 -4.31
N TYR A 92 -1.95 -1.10 -3.88
CA TYR A 92 -1.76 0.25 -4.36
C TYR A 92 -2.17 1.25 -3.29
N LYS A 93 -1.48 2.39 -3.27
CA LYS A 93 -1.81 3.52 -2.40
C LYS A 93 -1.39 4.82 -3.06
N ILE A 94 -2.20 5.83 -2.85
CA ILE A 94 -1.87 7.23 -3.10
C ILE A 94 -0.91 7.61 -1.99
N GLU A 95 0.35 7.86 -2.36
CA GLU A 95 1.41 8.25 -1.43
C GLU A 95 1.42 9.74 -1.18
N LYS A 96 1.02 10.50 -2.19
CA LYS A 96 1.18 11.94 -2.18
C LYS A 96 0.07 12.60 -2.97
N ILE A 97 -0.49 13.64 -2.36
CA ILE A 97 -1.29 14.62 -3.04
C ILE A 97 -0.65 15.98 -2.79
N THR A 98 -0.24 16.71 -3.83
CA THR A 98 0.38 18.03 -3.65
C THR A 98 -0.20 19.13 -4.51
N THR A 99 -0.26 20.31 -3.88
CA THR A 99 -0.43 21.62 -4.49
C THR A 99 0.71 22.51 -4.02
N ASP A 100 1.31 23.29 -4.91
CA ASP A 100 2.53 24.06 -4.62
C ASP A 100 2.22 25.55 -4.40
N PHE A 101 3.21 26.29 -3.87
CA PHE A 101 3.30 27.75 -3.97
C PHE A 101 4.55 28.12 -4.77
N ILE A 102 4.56 29.29 -5.43
CA ILE A 102 5.54 29.69 -6.48
C ILE A 102 7.03 29.56 -6.05
N GLU A 103 7.35 29.47 -4.75
CA GLU A 103 8.75 29.54 -4.29
C GLU A 103 9.29 28.41 -3.38
N LYS A 104 8.64 27.25 -3.18
CA LYS A 104 9.27 26.18 -2.34
C LYS A 104 8.93 24.73 -2.67
N ASP A 105 9.87 23.85 -2.27
CA ASP A 105 9.71 22.40 -2.16
C ASP A 105 8.47 22.06 -1.34
N ALA A 106 7.60 21.20 -1.88
CA ALA A 106 6.37 20.74 -1.26
C ALA A 106 6.64 20.02 0.07
N TRP A 107 6.12 20.55 1.18
CA TRP A 107 6.12 19.86 2.48
C TRP A 107 4.97 18.85 2.51
N GLN A 108 5.30 17.56 2.47
CA GLN A 108 4.33 16.47 2.50
C GLN A 108 3.36 16.61 3.68
N ASN A 109 2.07 16.69 3.38
CA ASN A 109 1.02 16.39 4.34
C ASN A 109 0.30 15.14 3.83
N ASN A 110 0.38 14.06 4.62
CA ASN A 110 0.08 12.69 4.20
C ASN A 110 -1.29 12.21 4.70
N ASP A 111 -2.24 13.09 5.02
CA ASP A 111 -3.59 12.66 5.39
C ASP A 111 -4.39 12.26 4.14
N VAL A 112 -3.91 11.20 3.50
CA VAL A 112 -4.47 10.55 2.31
C VAL A 112 -5.24 9.28 2.68
N ASP A 113 -5.40 8.98 3.98
CA ASP A 113 -5.97 7.71 4.45
C ASP A 113 -7.43 7.55 4.03
N LEU A 114 -8.24 8.60 4.22
CA LEU A 114 -9.64 8.57 3.79
C LEU A 114 -9.77 8.47 2.27
N PHE A 115 -8.91 9.18 1.52
CA PHE A 115 -8.87 9.08 0.07
C PHE A 115 -8.49 7.67 -0.39
N ASN A 116 -7.43 7.10 0.19
CA ASN A 116 -6.97 5.73 -0.08
C ASN A 116 -8.05 4.69 0.21
N LYS A 117 -8.78 4.83 1.33
CA LYS A 117 -9.90 3.96 1.67
C LYS A 117 -10.97 4.01 0.57
N LYS A 118 -11.42 5.21 0.19
CA LYS A 118 -12.42 5.40 -0.86
C LYS A 118 -11.95 4.89 -2.22
N PHE A 119 -10.70 5.15 -2.58
CA PHE A 119 -10.09 4.69 -3.83
C PHE A 119 -10.04 3.16 -3.92
N LYS A 120 -9.59 2.48 -2.85
CA LYS A 120 -9.58 1.00 -2.75
C LYS A 120 -10.98 0.41 -2.81
N GLU A 121 -11.96 1.01 -2.13
CA GLU A 121 -13.36 0.57 -2.17
C GLU A 121 -13.96 0.67 -3.57
N ALA A 122 -13.71 1.78 -4.28
CA ALA A 122 -14.18 1.97 -5.65
C ALA A 122 -13.57 0.93 -6.59
N LYS A 123 -12.27 0.68 -6.47
CA LYS A 123 -11.59 -0.33 -7.29
C LYS A 123 -12.09 -1.75 -7.02
N LYS A 124 -12.31 -2.13 -5.75
CA LYS A 124 -12.89 -3.43 -5.36
C LYS A 124 -14.27 -3.68 -5.97
N LYS A 125 -15.07 -2.63 -6.13
CA LYS A 125 -16.41 -2.71 -6.76
C LYS A 125 -16.37 -2.65 -8.29
N SER A 126 -15.18 -2.50 -8.88
CA SER A 126 -15.00 -2.23 -10.32
C SER A 126 -15.81 -1.01 -10.78
N THR A 127 -15.92 0.01 -9.93
CA THR A 127 -16.67 1.24 -10.20
C THR A 127 -15.73 2.46 -10.18
N SER A 128 -16.09 3.50 -10.91
CA SER A 128 -15.45 4.82 -10.73
C SER A 128 -15.68 5.35 -9.32
N LEU A 129 -14.72 6.13 -8.82
CA LEU A 129 -14.88 6.86 -7.58
C LEU A 129 -16.02 7.88 -7.72
N ASN A 130 -17.00 7.84 -6.82
CA ASN A 130 -18.18 8.70 -6.88
C ASN A 130 -17.85 10.10 -6.35
N ILE A 131 -17.24 10.92 -7.20
CA ILE A 131 -16.88 12.29 -6.91
C ILE A 131 -18.12 13.16 -7.15
N LYS A 132 -18.76 13.61 -6.06
CA LYS A 132 -19.93 14.51 -6.14
C LYS A 132 -19.49 15.94 -6.42
N ASP A 133 -18.41 16.39 -5.79
CA ASP A 133 -17.91 17.75 -5.92
C ASP A 133 -16.40 17.83 -5.64
N HIS A 134 -15.77 18.91 -6.09
CA HIS A 134 -14.39 19.28 -5.77
C HIS A 134 -14.31 20.81 -5.75
N TRP A 135 -13.83 21.38 -4.64
CA TRP A 135 -13.77 22.82 -4.42
C TRP A 135 -12.50 23.23 -3.67
N ILE A 136 -12.23 24.53 -3.71
CA ILE A 136 -11.21 25.20 -2.93
C ILE A 136 -11.90 25.99 -1.82
N GLU A 137 -11.56 25.70 -0.58
CA GLU A 137 -11.97 26.45 0.59
C GLU A 137 -10.84 27.40 1.01
N ILE A 138 -11.15 28.69 1.08
CA ILE A 138 -10.26 29.73 1.58
C ILE A 138 -10.71 30.08 3.00
N GLU A 139 -9.88 29.78 3.98
CA GLU A 139 -10.11 30.14 5.37
C GLU A 139 -9.41 31.47 5.70
N ARG A 140 -10.13 32.37 6.37
CA ARG A 140 -9.65 33.66 6.86
C ARG A 140 -9.61 33.64 8.39
N TYR A 141 -8.42 33.88 8.92
CA TYR A 141 -8.17 33.95 10.37
C TYR A 141 -7.76 35.36 10.74
N LYS A 142 -8.26 35.85 11.87
CA LYS A 142 -7.92 37.16 12.42
C LYS A 142 -7.25 36.98 13.77
N ASP A 143 -5.92 37.08 13.79
CA ASP A 143 -5.14 37.06 15.02
C ASP A 143 -4.84 38.50 15.51
N PRO A 144 -5.03 38.81 16.80
CA PRO A 144 -4.76 40.15 17.33
C PRO A 144 -3.30 40.62 17.18
N ASN A 145 -2.32 39.70 17.16
CA ASN A 145 -0.90 40.00 17.14
C ASN A 145 -0.32 39.99 15.72
N SER A 146 -0.75 39.04 14.87
CA SER A 146 -0.22 38.88 13.51
C SER A 146 -1.13 39.41 12.39
N GLY A 147 -2.35 39.85 12.72
CA GLY A 147 -3.31 40.37 11.76
C GLY A 147 -4.11 39.28 11.03
N ILE A 148 -4.61 39.61 9.85
CA ILE A 148 -5.37 38.68 9.01
C ILE A 148 -4.42 37.72 8.31
N SER A 149 -4.82 36.46 8.23
CA SER A 149 -4.12 35.43 7.46
C SER A 149 -5.09 34.55 6.68
N TYR A 150 -4.65 34.06 5.52
CA TYR A 150 -5.42 33.21 4.62
C TYR A 150 -4.78 31.83 4.47
N PHE A 151 -5.60 30.79 4.45
CA PHE A 151 -5.21 29.40 4.21
C PHE A 151 -6.10 28.80 3.13
N VAL A 152 -5.53 27.89 2.34
CA VAL A 152 -6.23 27.25 1.22
C VAL A 152 -6.30 25.75 1.45
N ASN A 153 -7.50 25.21 1.28
CA ASN A 153 -7.78 23.79 1.35
C ASN A 153 -8.46 23.36 0.05
N ALA A 154 -7.92 22.33 -0.60
CA ALA A 154 -8.64 21.60 -1.64
C ALA A 154 -9.42 20.45 -0.99
N LEU A 155 -10.71 20.35 -1.28
CA LEU A 155 -11.60 19.33 -0.72
C LEU A 155 -12.48 18.73 -1.80
N ALA A 156 -12.66 17.42 -1.78
CA ALA A 156 -13.64 16.74 -2.61
C ALA A 156 -14.71 16.05 -1.76
N LYS A 157 -15.92 16.03 -2.29
CA LYS A 157 -17.01 15.23 -1.72
C LYS A 157 -17.03 13.90 -2.47
N ILE A 158 -16.64 12.84 -1.79
CA ILE A 158 -16.58 11.48 -2.34
C ILE A 158 -17.60 10.64 -1.58
N ASP A 159 -18.61 10.16 -2.29
CA ASP A 159 -19.86 9.69 -1.70
C ASP A 159 -20.49 10.76 -0.79
N ASP A 160 -20.57 10.49 0.52
CA ASP A 160 -21.13 11.41 1.52
C ASP A 160 -20.04 12.01 2.44
N ASP A 161 -18.77 11.64 2.21
CA ASP A 161 -17.65 12.10 3.02
C ASP A 161 -16.93 13.28 2.34
N ASN A 162 -16.53 14.25 3.17
CA ASN A 162 -15.64 15.32 2.75
C ASN A 162 -14.19 14.83 2.92
N VAL A 163 -13.50 14.70 1.79
CA VAL A 163 -12.12 14.24 1.73
C VAL A 163 -11.23 15.45 1.47
N ARG A 164 -10.33 15.72 2.41
CA ARG A 164 -9.30 16.74 2.21
C ARG A 164 -8.28 16.19 1.21
N LEU A 165 -8.00 16.98 0.19
CA LEU A 165 -7.11 16.63 -0.90
C LEU A 165 -5.78 17.40 -0.83
N TYR A 166 -5.65 18.39 0.04
CA TYR A 166 -4.52 19.31 0.01
C TYR A 166 -3.27 18.79 0.74
N GLY A 167 -2.11 19.02 0.11
CA GLY A 167 -0.78 18.84 0.67
C GLY A 167 0.13 20.05 0.47
N SER A 168 0.91 20.36 1.52
CA SER A 168 1.83 21.51 1.76
C SER A 168 1.19 22.84 2.14
N ASN A 169 1.13 23.16 3.45
CA ASN A 169 0.78 24.50 3.93
C ASN A 169 1.67 25.59 3.30
N SER A 170 1.13 26.80 3.15
CA SER A 170 1.97 27.96 2.82
C SER A 170 3.09 28.12 3.85
N TYR A 171 4.31 28.35 3.38
CA TYR A 171 5.50 28.50 4.22
C TYR A 171 5.51 29.82 5.02
N LYS A 172 4.69 30.79 4.58
CA LYS A 172 4.46 32.08 5.24
C LYS A 172 2.96 32.34 5.36
N PRO A 173 2.49 33.05 6.39
CA PRO A 173 1.11 33.52 6.43
C PRO A 173 0.84 34.43 5.23
N ILE A 174 -0.19 34.10 4.43
CA ILE A 174 -0.66 34.95 3.33
C ILE A 174 -1.54 36.05 3.93
N LYS A 175 -1.21 37.32 3.70
CA LYS A 175 -1.84 38.45 4.42
C LYS A 175 -2.96 39.13 3.65
N ASP A 176 -3.03 38.91 2.34
CA ASP A 176 -4.08 39.43 1.48
C ASP A 176 -4.43 38.46 0.34
N LEU A 177 -5.61 38.64 -0.25
CA LEU A 177 -6.15 37.75 -1.27
C LEU A 177 -5.44 37.87 -2.63
N ASN A 178 -4.78 39.00 -2.91
CA ASN A 178 -4.00 39.16 -4.15
C ASN A 178 -2.67 38.41 -4.03
N GLU A 179 -2.02 38.46 -2.86
CA GLU A 179 -0.86 37.63 -2.54
C GLU A 179 -1.23 36.16 -2.72
N LEU A 180 -2.40 35.73 -2.23
CA LEU A 180 -2.85 34.36 -2.42
C LEU A 180 -2.98 33.99 -3.92
N GLN A 181 -3.61 34.86 -4.70
CA GLN A 181 -3.86 34.65 -6.12
C GLN A 181 -2.58 34.53 -6.95
N VAL A 182 -1.52 35.26 -6.55
CA VAL A 182 -0.20 35.21 -7.19
C VAL A 182 0.60 34.00 -6.71
N GLU A 183 0.64 33.74 -5.42
CA GLU A 183 1.55 32.75 -4.82
C GLU A 183 1.06 31.30 -4.98
N PHE A 184 -0.25 31.07 -5.09
CA PHE A 184 -0.81 29.72 -5.13
C PHE A 184 -0.66 29.07 -6.51
N LYS A 185 0.15 28.01 -6.61
CA LYS A 185 0.33 27.23 -7.83
C LYS A 185 -0.69 26.09 -7.86
N ASN A 186 -1.66 26.28 -8.73
CA ASN A 186 -2.85 25.46 -8.90
C ASN A 186 -2.61 24.11 -9.62
N THR A 187 -1.46 23.46 -9.43
CA THR A 187 -1.21 22.12 -9.97
C THR A 187 -1.42 21.09 -8.88
N PHE A 188 -2.32 20.16 -9.12
CA PHE A 188 -2.63 19.05 -8.24
C PHE A 188 -1.94 17.79 -8.77
N ASN A 189 -1.06 17.19 -7.98
CA ASN A 189 -0.36 15.95 -8.34
C ASN A 189 -0.82 14.83 -7.43
N LEU A 190 -1.22 13.69 -8.01
CA LEU A 190 -1.46 12.45 -7.30
C LEU A 190 -0.36 11.46 -7.65
N GLU A 191 0.39 11.00 -6.66
CA GLU A 191 1.39 9.95 -6.81
C GLU A 191 0.82 8.66 -6.23
N MET A 192 0.68 7.65 -7.09
CA MET A 192 0.27 6.31 -6.69
C MET A 192 1.46 5.37 -6.77
N LYS A 193 1.71 4.68 -5.67
CA LYS A 193 2.63 3.57 -5.61
C LYS A 193 1.85 2.28 -5.75
N MET A 194 2.26 1.43 -6.69
CA MET A 194 1.65 0.12 -6.93
C MET A 194 2.70 -0.99 -6.82
N GLU A 195 2.28 -2.12 -6.27
CA GLU A 195 3.06 -3.35 -6.14
C GLU A 195 2.15 -4.57 -6.35
N ILE A 196 2.72 -5.70 -6.77
CA ILE A 196 2.04 -7.00 -6.64
C ILE A 196 2.34 -7.52 -5.24
N SER A 197 1.32 -7.96 -4.51
CA SER A 197 1.43 -8.62 -3.21
C SER A 197 0.87 -10.03 -3.31
N ILE A 198 1.60 -11.00 -2.76
CA ILE A 198 1.16 -12.39 -2.64
C ILE A 198 1.12 -12.85 -1.18
N GLU A 199 1.14 -11.91 -0.24
CA GLU A 199 1.13 -12.22 1.18
C GLU A 199 -0.20 -12.85 1.60
N GLY A 200 -0.15 -14.14 1.92
CA GLY A 200 -1.36 -14.91 2.21
C GLY A 200 -1.06 -16.35 2.62
N ALA A 201 -2.12 -17.11 2.89
CA ALA A 201 -2.03 -18.53 3.16
C ALA A 201 -3.33 -19.24 2.78
N ASP A 202 -3.21 -20.45 2.23
CA ASP A 202 -4.36 -21.34 2.04
C ASP A 202 -5.00 -21.66 3.39
N LYS A 203 -6.32 -21.53 3.49
CA LYS A 203 -7.10 -21.89 4.68
C LYS A 203 -7.69 -23.30 4.60
N GLU A 204 -7.84 -23.81 3.39
CA GLU A 204 -8.48 -25.10 3.09
C GLU A 204 -7.63 -25.86 2.07
N ASP A 205 -7.73 -27.19 2.11
CA ASP A 205 -7.12 -28.05 1.11
C ASP A 205 -7.93 -27.97 -0.18
N TRP A 206 -7.28 -27.54 -1.26
CA TRP A 206 -7.89 -27.41 -2.59
C TRP A 206 -7.45 -28.53 -3.55
N GLY A 207 -6.76 -29.56 -3.05
CA GLY A 207 -6.43 -30.77 -3.80
C GLY A 207 -5.06 -30.76 -4.48
N PHE A 208 -4.13 -29.92 -4.03
CA PHE A 208 -2.75 -29.94 -4.53
C PHE A 208 -1.93 -31.01 -3.80
N GLU A 209 -1.89 -32.21 -4.42
CA GLU A 209 -1.32 -33.41 -3.83
C GLU A 209 0.04 -33.77 -4.46
N LEU A 210 1.01 -34.13 -3.62
CA LEU A 210 2.28 -34.68 -4.08
C LEU A 210 2.07 -36.05 -4.76
N PRO A 211 2.71 -36.31 -5.93
CA PRO A 211 2.62 -37.60 -6.61
C PRO A 211 3.30 -38.71 -5.80
N GLN A 212 2.60 -39.83 -5.64
CA GLN A 212 3.05 -40.94 -4.80
C GLN A 212 4.05 -41.86 -5.51
N ASN A 213 5.25 -41.98 -4.94
CA ASN A 213 6.20 -43.05 -5.26
C ASN A 213 6.90 -43.67 -4.03
N ILE A 214 6.80 -43.05 -2.84
CA ILE A 214 7.44 -43.45 -1.57
C ILE A 214 6.60 -42.97 -0.36
N ASP A 215 6.83 -43.51 0.85
CA ASP A 215 6.04 -43.19 2.06
C ASP A 215 6.06 -41.69 2.42
N PHE A 216 7.22 -41.02 2.32
CA PHE A 216 7.39 -39.59 2.54
C PHE A 216 8.53 -39.05 1.66
N GLN A 217 8.30 -37.94 0.96
CA GLN A 217 9.32 -37.29 0.13
C GLN A 217 10.27 -36.41 0.97
N SER A 218 11.53 -36.30 0.51
CA SER A 218 12.46 -35.33 1.08
C SER A 218 12.07 -33.91 0.71
N LYS A 219 12.54 -32.93 1.50
CA LYS A 219 12.32 -31.51 1.21
C LYS A 219 12.76 -31.14 -0.22
N GLU A 220 13.90 -31.63 -0.68
CA GLU A 220 14.39 -31.35 -2.04
C GLU A 220 13.46 -31.90 -3.13
N GLN A 221 12.93 -33.13 -2.95
CA GLN A 221 12.00 -33.75 -3.88
C GLN A 221 10.70 -32.95 -3.99
N ILE A 222 10.16 -32.51 -2.84
CA ILE A 222 8.96 -31.68 -2.76
C ILE A 222 9.16 -30.37 -3.51
N ILE A 223 10.28 -29.69 -3.27
CA ILE A 223 10.59 -28.41 -3.94
C ILE A 223 10.76 -28.63 -5.44
N ASN A 224 11.51 -29.65 -5.86
CA ASN A 224 11.70 -29.95 -7.29
C ASN A 224 10.39 -30.27 -8.00
N TRP A 225 9.51 -31.04 -7.34
CA TRP A 225 8.17 -31.29 -7.85
C TRP A 225 7.37 -29.99 -8.01
N LEU A 226 7.36 -29.14 -6.99
CA LEU A 226 6.63 -27.87 -7.04
C LEU A 226 7.12 -26.98 -8.20
N MET A 227 8.44 -26.95 -8.44
CA MET A 227 9.01 -26.20 -9.56
C MET A 227 8.59 -26.74 -10.94
N ASN A 228 8.25 -28.02 -11.04
CA ASN A 228 7.65 -28.59 -12.26
C ASN A 228 6.17 -28.21 -12.40
N GLU A 229 5.48 -27.97 -11.29
CA GLU A 229 4.07 -27.56 -11.24
C GLU A 229 3.89 -26.03 -11.17
N LYS A 230 4.96 -25.26 -11.42
CA LYS A 230 5.01 -23.80 -11.19
C LYS A 230 3.86 -23.03 -11.84
N ASP A 231 3.40 -23.45 -13.02
CA ASP A 231 2.32 -22.77 -13.72
C ASP A 231 0.96 -22.98 -13.02
N LYS A 232 0.72 -24.16 -12.43
CA LYS A 232 -0.47 -24.41 -11.59
C LYS A 232 -0.43 -23.61 -10.30
N VAL A 233 0.76 -23.47 -9.70
CA VAL A 233 0.96 -22.65 -8.49
C VAL A 233 0.63 -21.19 -8.78
N LYS A 234 1.13 -20.64 -9.88
CA LYS A 234 0.82 -19.26 -10.30
C LYS A 234 -0.67 -19.06 -10.57
N GLU A 235 -1.32 -20.03 -11.25
CA GLU A 235 -2.76 -19.97 -11.50
C GLU A 235 -3.58 -19.97 -10.21
N HIS A 236 -3.17 -20.79 -9.22
CA HIS A 236 -3.80 -20.80 -7.90
C HIS A 236 -3.63 -19.48 -7.16
N ILE A 237 -2.41 -18.94 -7.09
CA ILE A 237 -2.14 -17.64 -6.47
C ILE A 237 -2.98 -16.54 -7.14
N TYR A 238 -3.07 -16.54 -8.49
CA TYR A 238 -3.89 -15.58 -9.21
C TYR A 238 -5.37 -15.70 -8.81
N LYS A 239 -5.90 -16.91 -8.68
CA LYS A 239 -7.30 -17.14 -8.30
C LYS A 239 -7.62 -16.66 -6.88
N ILE A 240 -6.68 -16.79 -5.94
CA ILE A 240 -6.91 -16.47 -4.52
C ILE A 240 -6.58 -15.00 -4.22
N GLU A 241 -5.45 -14.51 -4.71
CA GLU A 241 -4.90 -13.19 -4.36
C GLU A 241 -5.09 -12.12 -5.45
N ASP A 242 -5.65 -12.49 -6.61
CA ASP A 242 -5.71 -11.63 -7.81
C ASP A 242 -4.32 -11.10 -8.22
N ALA A 243 -3.29 -11.90 -7.97
CA ALA A 243 -1.89 -11.57 -8.23
C ALA A 243 -1.36 -12.36 -9.43
N LYS A 244 -1.08 -11.67 -10.54
CA LYS A 244 -0.52 -12.31 -11.73
C LYS A 244 1.00 -12.27 -11.71
N LEU A 245 1.62 -13.42 -11.48
CA LEU A 245 3.07 -13.59 -11.49
C LEU A 245 3.56 -14.10 -12.85
N ASN A 246 4.72 -13.65 -13.33
CA ASN A 246 5.37 -14.28 -14.49
C ASN A 246 6.16 -15.52 -14.06
N ASP A 247 6.83 -15.44 -12.90
CA ASP A 247 7.59 -16.55 -12.33
C ASP A 247 7.51 -16.58 -10.80
N ILE A 248 7.92 -17.70 -10.22
CA ILE A 248 8.07 -17.90 -8.78
C ILE A 248 9.51 -18.32 -8.48
N ASP A 249 10.03 -17.87 -7.34
CA ASP A 249 11.33 -18.31 -6.85
C ASP A 249 11.26 -19.78 -6.43
N ARG A 250 12.43 -20.44 -6.42
CA ARG A 250 12.56 -21.74 -5.75
C ARG A 250 12.23 -21.57 -4.25
N PRO A 251 11.23 -22.29 -3.72
CA PRO A 251 10.89 -22.23 -2.31
C PRO A 251 12.06 -22.53 -1.38
N GLU A 252 12.21 -21.74 -0.33
CA GLU A 252 13.23 -21.92 0.70
C GLU A 252 12.66 -22.53 1.99
N ASN A 253 11.36 -22.30 2.22
CA ASN A 253 10.68 -22.54 3.49
C ASN A 253 9.54 -23.55 3.35
N LEU A 254 9.50 -24.49 4.30
CA LEU A 254 8.33 -25.31 4.59
C LEU A 254 7.85 -24.99 6.00
N TYR A 255 6.54 -25.06 6.23
CA TYR A 255 5.94 -24.80 7.55
C TYR A 255 4.98 -25.92 7.93
N LYS A 256 4.84 -26.18 9.23
CA LYS A 256 3.85 -27.12 9.74
C LYS A 256 2.44 -26.60 9.43
N ALA A 257 1.52 -27.49 9.07
CA ALA A 257 0.10 -27.15 9.02
C ALA A 257 -0.56 -27.55 10.34
N ILE A 258 -1.28 -26.61 10.97
CA ILE A 258 -2.01 -26.85 12.22
C ILE A 258 -3.49 -26.87 11.87
N PHE A 259 -4.10 -28.06 11.98
CA PHE A 259 -5.54 -28.24 11.76
C PHE A 259 -6.31 -27.87 13.04
N SER A 260 -7.22 -26.89 12.93
CA SER A 260 -8.07 -26.43 14.03
C SER A 260 -9.35 -25.81 13.48
N ASN A 261 -10.49 -26.05 14.13
CA ASN A 261 -11.79 -25.48 13.74
C ASN A 261 -12.10 -25.69 12.24
N ASP A 262 -11.87 -26.89 11.73
CA ASP A 262 -12.10 -27.28 10.33
C ASP A 262 -11.31 -26.48 9.28
N THR A 263 -10.23 -25.78 9.69
CA THR A 263 -9.34 -25.04 8.80
C THR A 263 -7.87 -25.31 9.14
N TYR A 264 -6.97 -25.02 8.19
CA TYR A 264 -5.54 -25.07 8.41
C TYR A 264 -4.99 -23.68 8.74
N SER A 265 -4.04 -23.66 9.67
CA SER A 265 -3.27 -22.47 10.02
C SER A 265 -1.77 -22.76 9.94
N VAL A 266 -1.01 -21.72 9.60
CA VAL A 266 0.44 -21.80 9.43
C VAL A 266 1.10 -21.93 10.80
N GLY A 267 1.81 -23.02 11.00
CA GLY A 267 2.63 -23.28 12.17
C GLY A 267 4.10 -22.87 12.00
N GLU A 268 4.94 -23.43 12.85
CA GLU A 268 6.38 -23.17 12.82
C GLU A 268 7.03 -23.65 11.52
N LYS A 269 8.11 -22.96 11.12
CA LYS A 269 8.99 -23.40 10.03
C LYS A 269 9.57 -24.79 10.34
N ILE A 270 9.52 -25.69 9.35
CA ILE A 270 10.12 -27.02 9.44
C ILE A 270 11.63 -26.87 9.22
N ILE A 271 12.40 -27.07 10.28
CA ILE A 271 13.87 -27.03 10.25
C ILE A 271 14.37 -28.46 10.02
N THR A 272 14.69 -28.76 8.77
CA THR A 272 15.20 -30.07 8.37
C THR A 272 16.20 -29.92 7.22
N ASN A 273 17.15 -30.85 7.13
CA ASN A 273 18.08 -30.91 6.00
C ASN A 273 17.34 -31.30 4.72
N ASP A 274 17.85 -30.92 3.56
CA ASP A 274 17.15 -31.09 2.27
C ASP A 274 16.83 -32.56 1.91
N ASN A 275 17.62 -33.51 2.44
CA ASN A 275 17.44 -34.96 2.24
C ASN A 275 16.53 -35.64 3.26
N ALA A 276 16.10 -34.96 4.31
CA ALA A 276 15.29 -35.57 5.34
C ALA A 276 13.80 -35.60 4.93
N PRO A 277 13.10 -36.73 5.21
CA PRO A 277 11.70 -36.89 4.83
C PRO A 277 10.80 -35.96 5.65
N ILE A 278 9.84 -35.31 4.98
CA ILE A 278 8.77 -34.56 5.63
C ILE A 278 7.68 -35.57 6.02
N LYS A 279 7.44 -35.74 7.33
CA LYS A 279 6.50 -36.75 7.85
C LYS A 279 5.08 -36.22 8.08
N ASP A 280 4.92 -34.90 8.03
CA ASP A 280 3.63 -34.24 8.17
C ASP A 280 2.75 -34.56 6.94
N GLU A 281 1.52 -35.00 7.19
CA GLU A 281 0.53 -35.31 6.15
C GLU A 281 0.06 -34.05 5.42
N TYR A 282 0.07 -32.91 6.11
CA TYR A 282 -0.21 -31.59 5.57
C TYR A 282 0.88 -30.62 6.02
N PHE A 283 1.35 -29.80 5.11
CA PHE A 283 2.35 -28.78 5.38
C PHE A 283 2.18 -27.61 4.41
N TYR A 284 2.74 -26.46 4.75
CA TYR A 284 2.77 -25.31 3.85
C TYR A 284 4.11 -25.19 3.14
N ILE A 285 4.08 -24.81 1.87
CA ILE A 285 5.25 -24.35 1.12
C ILE A 285 5.18 -22.84 0.97
N GLY A 286 6.26 -22.14 1.34
CA GLY A 286 6.39 -20.70 1.12
C GLY A 286 6.79 -20.40 -0.33
N ILE A 287 5.91 -19.71 -1.05
CA ILE A 287 6.11 -19.25 -2.42
C ILE A 287 6.46 -17.75 -2.40
N THR A 288 7.56 -17.39 -3.04
CA THR A 288 7.96 -15.99 -3.22
C THR A 288 8.17 -15.67 -4.70
N SER A 289 8.16 -14.38 -5.06
CA SER A 289 8.64 -13.88 -6.35
C SER A 289 9.37 -12.56 -6.13
N LYS A 290 10.58 -12.64 -5.56
CA LYS A 290 11.32 -11.49 -4.97
C LYS A 290 11.56 -10.32 -5.92
N ASN A 291 11.55 -10.58 -7.23
CA ASN A 291 11.75 -9.56 -8.26
C ASN A 291 10.44 -8.90 -8.73
N GLU A 292 9.29 -9.52 -8.47
CA GLU A 292 7.99 -9.08 -9.03
C GLU A 292 6.97 -8.74 -7.96
N ALA A 293 6.96 -9.47 -6.83
CA ALA A 293 5.93 -9.40 -5.82
C ALA A 293 6.47 -9.31 -4.39
N LYS A 294 5.73 -8.56 -3.58
CA LYS A 294 5.89 -8.43 -2.14
C LYS A 294 5.30 -9.64 -1.42
N GLY A 295 5.99 -10.09 -0.38
CA GLY A 295 5.48 -11.08 0.56
C GLY A 295 5.76 -12.53 0.17
N GLU A 296 5.16 -13.44 0.92
CA GLU A 296 5.25 -14.89 0.72
C GLU A 296 3.85 -15.49 0.81
N TYR A 297 3.43 -16.20 -0.25
CA TYR A 297 2.19 -16.98 -0.23
C TYR A 297 2.47 -18.36 0.35
N LYS A 298 1.73 -18.76 1.38
CA LYS A 298 1.89 -20.08 2.01
C LYS A 298 0.84 -21.03 1.47
N MET A 299 1.28 -21.87 0.55
CA MET A 299 0.41 -22.83 -0.14
C MET A 299 0.32 -24.13 0.66
N LEU A 300 -0.89 -24.60 0.95
CA LEU A 300 -1.12 -25.85 1.66
C LEU A 300 -0.92 -27.02 0.70
N VAL A 301 -0.11 -28.00 1.11
CA VAL A 301 0.22 -29.18 0.33
C VAL A 301 -0.07 -30.42 1.16
N LYS A 302 -0.74 -31.37 0.52
CA LYS A 302 -0.96 -32.70 1.09
C LYS A 302 0.15 -33.65 0.68
N ASN A 303 0.83 -34.16 1.70
CA ASN A 303 1.81 -35.21 1.60
C ASN A 303 1.11 -36.57 1.68
N THR A 304 0.74 -37.09 0.53
CA THR A 304 -0.02 -38.33 0.46
C THR A 304 0.90 -39.52 0.81
N LYS A 305 0.56 -40.29 1.85
CA LYS A 305 1.36 -41.46 2.28
C LYS A 305 1.40 -42.53 1.19
N GLY A 306 2.58 -42.96 0.79
CA GLY A 306 2.74 -44.07 -0.15
C GLY A 306 2.02 -45.34 0.34
N THR A 307 1.44 -46.11 -0.58
CA THR A 307 0.97 -47.47 -0.26
C THR A 307 2.19 -48.35 -0.02
N THR A 308 2.43 -48.72 1.24
CA THR A 308 3.38 -49.78 1.58
C THR A 308 2.82 -51.08 0.99
N ASN A 309 3.31 -51.47 -0.20
CA ASN A 309 3.15 -52.85 -0.66
C ASN A 309 3.89 -53.73 0.35
N LYS A 310 3.17 -54.22 1.36
CA LYS A 310 3.63 -55.34 2.17
C LYS A 310 3.82 -56.50 1.21
N ILE A 311 5.06 -56.72 0.79
CA ILE A 311 5.46 -57.98 0.15
C ILE A 311 5.09 -59.06 1.17
N LYS A 312 4.06 -59.84 0.83
CA LYS A 312 3.67 -61.04 1.58
C LYS A 312 4.70 -62.14 1.37
#